data_AF-A0AAW8PXL9-F1
#
_entry.id   AF-A0AAW8PXL9-F1
#
_cell.length_a   1.000
_cell.length_b   1.000
_cell.length_c   1.000
_cell.angle_alpha   90.00
_cell.angle_beta   90.00
_cell.angle_gamma   90.00
#
_symmetry.space_group_name_H-M   'P 1'
#
loop_
_entity.id
_entity.type
_entity.pdbx_description
1 polymer ?
#
loop_
_entity_poly.entity_id
_entity_poly.type
_entity_poly.pdbx_seq_one_letter_code
_entity_poly.pdbx_strand_id
1 'polypeptide(L)'
;MNENNNSSQTSNALMIAIFAGCLIIPWFINQYLLKYYIGAWYWLVYAKMWVLYKVTALSFVSEHLDSILFWVDWFLLDSQIPDGRLYPLVNDAYKTLLETDTTSLVSIRETFATTDGDFTSRFTSVSRFAIATYFPIYLYFSIRLTYKLLTVKYYDNVFTLDEFAHTMAEGFPELLPVVYDNPLKYDLDEGHWRMSPKIYKYLKDNDCITEFIDDGKELFRLNEETLSNLLVDQLGEKWDGFDGLDKNYRTIAAIALPMVNSPAKGKEATYTLIEALGYAYSVKPTFIPCLKKGIKTFLFSVLNLNLYAFGTTKGKKLRKKFFSDLNGIIIGWKETLRKRKYRRLSDKMINRHIKDFKDIPKVKEILKKHAYKSTVISALIESARLGGVLPSCSSLWLKKTDRNLFYIFNNLGRHVSWIEVVGFWSHYINEKKVGAPFPYPKVDNGVEGVDDALHSSFYNYVPLEERD
;
A
#
# COMPACT_ATOMS: atom_id res chain seq x y z
N MET A 1 60.96 -5.85 10.70
CA MET A 1 61.33 -4.56 11.34
C MET A 1 61.79 -3.51 10.30
N ASN A 2 61.21 -3.46 9.10
CA ASN A 2 61.58 -2.46 8.06
C ASN A 2 60.38 -1.90 7.24
N GLU A 3 59.14 -2.29 7.53
CA GLU A 3 57.96 -1.77 6.79
C GLU A 3 57.33 -0.51 7.41
N ASN A 4 57.66 -0.16 8.66
CA ASN A 4 57.08 1.01 9.34
C ASN A 4 57.75 2.36 8.99
N ASN A 5 58.89 2.37 8.30
CA ASN A 5 59.57 3.63 7.94
C ASN A 5 59.09 4.23 6.61
N ASN A 6 58.61 3.42 5.66
CA ASN A 6 58.12 3.93 4.38
C ASN A 6 56.70 4.53 4.47
N SER A 7 55.86 4.03 5.38
CA SER A 7 54.51 4.57 5.63
C SER A 7 54.56 5.91 6.37
N SER A 8 55.54 6.12 7.26
CA SER A 8 55.73 7.40 7.95
C SER A 8 56.31 8.47 7.03
N GLN A 9 57.24 8.13 6.12
CA GLN A 9 57.76 9.06 5.12
C GLN A 9 56.72 9.49 4.09
N THR A 10 55.88 8.57 3.61
CA THR A 10 54.79 8.90 2.66
C THR A 10 53.67 9.70 3.33
N SER A 11 53.31 9.39 4.58
CA SER A 11 52.37 10.18 5.37
C SER A 11 52.90 11.60 5.66
N ASN A 12 54.18 11.73 6.01
CA ASN A 12 54.82 13.03 6.21
C ASN A 12 54.95 13.81 4.90
N ALA A 13 55.26 13.17 3.78
CA ALA A 13 55.28 13.81 2.47
C ALA A 13 53.89 14.30 2.03
N LEU A 14 52.84 13.53 2.34
CA LEU A 14 51.45 13.90 2.07
C LEU A 14 50.98 15.05 2.98
N MET A 15 51.35 15.02 4.27
CA MET A 15 51.10 16.11 5.22
C MET A 15 51.86 17.38 4.83
N ILE A 16 53.11 17.26 4.38
CA ILE A 16 53.92 18.38 3.86
C ILE A 16 53.31 18.89 2.55
N ALA A 17 52.81 18.02 1.66
CA ALA A 17 52.15 18.43 0.42
C ALA A 17 50.78 19.11 0.68
N ILE A 18 50.03 18.65 1.68
CA ILE A 18 48.78 19.29 2.12
C ILE A 18 49.09 20.62 2.80
N PHE A 19 50.11 20.68 3.65
CA PHE A 19 50.53 21.92 4.32
C PHE A 19 51.11 22.94 3.32
N ALA A 20 51.94 22.49 2.39
CA ALA A 20 52.42 23.28 1.26
C ALA A 20 51.26 23.70 0.35
N GLY A 21 50.29 22.84 0.10
CA GLY A 21 49.05 23.17 -0.59
C GLY A 21 48.26 24.26 0.14
N CYS A 22 48.08 24.17 1.45
CA CYS A 22 47.42 25.17 2.27
C CYS A 22 48.15 26.53 2.31
N LEU A 23 49.45 26.58 2.00
CA LEU A 23 50.21 27.84 1.91
C LEU A 23 50.31 28.36 0.47
N ILE A 24 50.49 27.48 -0.51
CA ILE A 24 50.66 27.79 -1.93
C ILE A 24 49.33 28.11 -2.59
N ILE A 25 48.23 27.44 -2.21
CA ILE A 25 46.91 27.66 -2.81
C ILE A 25 46.37 29.07 -2.49
N PRO A 26 46.40 29.58 -1.23
CA PRO A 26 46.00 30.96 -0.95
C PRO A 26 46.89 31.98 -1.66
N TRP A 27 48.20 31.72 -1.73
CA TRP A 27 49.13 32.58 -2.47
C TRP A 27 48.85 32.57 -3.98
N PHE A 28 48.61 31.39 -4.58
CA PHE A 28 48.27 31.23 -5.99
C PHE A 28 46.92 31.85 -6.33
N ILE A 29 45.93 31.69 -5.45
CA ILE A 29 44.62 32.35 -5.56
C ILE A 29 44.81 33.86 -5.52
N ASN A 30 45.54 34.40 -4.53
CA ASN A 30 45.78 35.84 -4.38
C ASN A 30 46.55 36.43 -5.59
N GLN A 31 47.57 35.73 -6.09
CA GLN A 31 48.42 36.23 -7.16
C GLN A 31 47.78 36.11 -8.56
N TYR A 32 47.12 34.98 -8.87
CA TYR A 32 46.70 34.67 -10.24
C TYR A 32 45.19 34.66 -10.46
N LEU A 33 44.41 34.21 -9.48
CA LEU A 33 42.97 33.99 -9.66
C LEU A 33 42.10 35.11 -9.08
N LEU A 34 42.60 35.88 -8.11
CA LEU A 34 41.83 36.89 -7.40
C LEU A 34 41.30 38.00 -8.34
N LYS A 35 42.10 38.40 -9.34
CA LYS A 35 41.67 39.39 -10.36
C LYS A 35 40.51 38.89 -11.22
N TYR A 36 40.50 37.62 -11.58
CA TYR A 36 39.42 37.01 -12.35
C TYR A 36 38.19 36.79 -11.47
N TYR A 37 38.39 36.39 -10.22
CA TYR A 37 37.32 36.23 -9.24
C TYR A 37 36.60 37.55 -8.94
N ILE A 38 37.34 38.61 -8.62
CA ILE A 38 36.76 39.93 -8.33
C ILE A 38 36.12 40.52 -9.59
N GLY A 39 36.72 40.34 -10.76
CA GLY A 39 36.10 40.76 -12.03
C GLY A 39 34.78 40.04 -12.31
N ALA A 40 34.75 38.70 -12.17
CA ALA A 40 33.53 37.92 -12.35
C ALA A 40 32.46 38.27 -11.30
N TRP A 41 32.87 38.43 -10.03
CA TRP A 41 32.02 38.90 -8.94
C TRP A 41 31.44 40.28 -9.26
N TYR A 42 32.26 41.23 -9.71
CA TYR A 42 31.85 42.59 -10.04
C TYR A 42 30.76 42.58 -11.10
N TRP A 43 30.96 41.88 -12.24
CA TRP A 43 29.96 41.86 -13.30
C TRP A 43 28.66 41.17 -12.88
N LEU A 44 28.76 40.08 -12.11
CA LEU A 44 27.59 39.39 -11.57
C LEU A 44 26.84 40.25 -10.56
N VAL A 45 27.53 41.00 -9.71
CA VAL A 45 26.91 41.86 -8.69
C VAL A 45 26.42 43.17 -9.30
N TYR A 46 27.12 43.75 -10.28
CA TYR A 46 26.74 44.96 -11.01
C TYR A 46 25.39 44.80 -11.70
N ALA A 47 25.25 43.74 -12.51
CA ALA A 47 23.98 43.44 -13.19
C ALA A 47 22.82 43.28 -12.20
N LYS A 48 23.09 42.70 -11.02
CA LYS A 48 22.09 42.48 -9.97
C LYS A 48 21.73 43.77 -9.23
N MET A 49 22.73 44.57 -8.84
CA MET A 49 22.53 45.86 -8.19
C MET A 49 21.85 46.86 -9.11
N TRP A 50 22.09 46.79 -10.43
CA TRP A 50 21.36 47.57 -11.42
C TRP A 50 19.86 47.25 -11.43
N VAL A 51 19.49 45.96 -11.46
CA VAL A 51 18.07 45.55 -11.38
C VAL A 51 17.46 46.00 -10.06
N LEU A 52 18.17 45.81 -8.94
CA LEU A 52 17.69 46.19 -7.63
C LEU A 52 17.48 47.70 -7.52
N TYR A 53 18.44 48.51 -7.97
CA TYR A 53 18.33 49.97 -8.03
C TYR A 53 17.11 50.42 -8.85
N LYS A 54 16.84 49.77 -10.00
CA LYS A 54 15.66 50.08 -10.82
C LYS A 54 14.34 49.72 -10.13
N VAL A 55 14.31 48.61 -9.40
CA VAL A 55 13.12 48.17 -8.66
C VAL A 55 12.89 49.05 -7.42
N THR A 56 13.94 49.41 -6.68
CA THR A 56 13.83 50.27 -5.51
C THR A 56 13.58 51.74 -5.83
N ALA A 57 13.85 52.17 -7.08
CA ALA A 57 13.50 53.50 -7.58
C ALA A 57 12.03 53.67 -8.00
N LEU A 58 11.23 52.60 -8.02
CA LEU A 58 9.78 52.69 -8.26
C LEU A 58 9.11 53.32 -7.04
N SER A 59 8.24 54.32 -7.24
CA SER A 59 7.59 55.08 -6.15
C SER A 59 6.91 54.20 -5.11
N PHE A 60 6.16 53.19 -5.56
CA PHE A 60 5.50 52.22 -4.69
C PHE A 60 6.48 51.40 -3.84
N VAL A 61 7.61 51.00 -4.42
CA VAL A 61 8.61 50.18 -3.73
C VAL A 61 9.42 51.04 -2.77
N SER A 62 9.75 52.28 -3.13
CA SER A 62 10.44 53.21 -2.23
C SER A 62 9.60 53.58 -1.00
N GLU A 63 8.28 53.71 -1.15
CA GLU A 63 7.36 54.03 -0.05
C GLU A 63 7.09 52.84 0.88
N HIS A 64 7.25 51.61 0.39
CA HIS A 64 6.98 50.37 1.15
C HIS A 64 8.23 49.50 1.38
N LEU A 65 9.42 50.03 1.10
CA LEU A 65 10.67 49.27 1.04
C LEU A 65 10.98 48.57 2.37
N ASP A 66 10.78 49.27 3.48
CA ASP A 66 11.06 48.78 4.84
C ASP A 66 10.13 47.61 5.19
N SER A 67 8.88 47.62 4.71
CA SER A 67 7.94 46.50 4.88
C SER A 67 8.24 45.32 3.95
N ILE A 68 8.77 45.59 2.75
CA ILE A 68 9.11 44.56 1.75
C ILE A 68 10.42 43.84 2.13
N LEU A 69 11.37 44.54 2.73
CA LEU A 69 12.70 44.02 3.06
C LEU A 69 12.98 43.97 4.57
N PHE A 70 11.95 43.95 5.43
CA PHE A 70 12.10 43.90 6.89
C PHE A 70 13.03 42.76 7.40
N TRP A 71 13.16 41.68 6.62
CA TRP A 71 14.06 40.56 6.94
C TRP A 71 15.55 40.87 6.70
N VAL A 72 15.87 41.91 5.91
CA VAL A 72 17.23 42.36 5.59
C VAL A 72 17.87 43.02 6.81
N ASP A 73 17.09 43.81 7.57
CA ASP A 73 17.54 44.42 8.83
C ASP A 73 17.97 43.38 9.87
N TRP A 74 17.35 42.21 9.86
CA TRP A 74 17.68 41.10 10.76
C TRP A 74 19.02 40.43 10.43
N PHE A 75 19.50 40.55 9.20
CA PHE A 75 20.72 39.89 8.71
C PHE A 75 21.95 40.81 8.75
N LEU A 76 21.73 42.12 8.72
CA LEU A 76 22.77 43.13 8.90
C LEU A 76 23.04 43.31 10.40
N LEU A 77 23.68 42.30 11.01
CA LEU A 77 24.18 42.41 12.38
C LEU A 77 25.06 43.67 12.50
N ASP A 78 24.60 44.57 13.37
CA ASP A 78 25.20 45.85 13.78
C ASP A 78 24.76 47.13 13.05
N SER A 79 23.74 47.09 12.20
CA SER A 79 23.19 48.33 11.64
C SER A 79 21.87 48.69 12.30
N GLN A 80 21.92 49.57 13.31
CA GLN A 80 20.80 50.45 13.65
C GLN A 80 20.54 51.36 12.44
N ILE A 81 20.00 50.82 11.34
CA ILE A 81 19.65 51.61 10.16
C ILE A 81 18.42 52.42 10.55
N PRO A 82 18.50 53.75 10.65
CA PRO A 82 17.34 54.57 10.91
C PRO A 82 16.35 54.46 9.74
N ASP A 83 15.06 54.50 10.04
CA ASP A 83 13.95 54.39 9.08
C ASP A 83 14.21 55.19 7.79
N GLY A 84 13.94 54.58 6.62
CA GLY A 84 14.05 55.22 5.31
C GLY A 84 15.46 55.35 4.71
N ARG A 85 16.51 54.76 5.29
CA ARG A 85 17.89 54.82 4.75
C ARG A 85 18.34 53.65 3.87
N LEU A 86 17.51 52.63 3.65
CA LEU A 86 17.88 51.48 2.81
C LEU A 86 18.09 51.85 1.34
N TYR A 87 17.24 52.72 0.76
CA TYR A 87 17.44 53.22 -0.61
C TYR A 87 18.75 54.01 -0.78
N PRO A 88 19.11 54.95 0.12
CA PRO A 88 20.43 55.57 0.15
C PRO A 88 21.59 54.57 0.18
N LEU A 89 21.50 53.49 0.98
CA LEU A 89 22.51 52.44 1.05
C LEU A 89 22.62 51.62 -0.25
N VAL A 90 21.48 51.26 -0.87
CA VAL A 90 21.44 50.60 -2.19
C VAL A 90 22.06 51.51 -3.25
N ASN A 91 21.70 52.79 -3.22
CA ASN A 91 22.17 53.81 -4.15
C ASN A 91 23.67 54.05 -3.98
N ASP A 92 24.18 54.07 -2.75
CA ASP A 92 25.61 54.21 -2.46
C ASP A 92 26.42 52.99 -2.92
N ALA A 93 25.92 51.78 -2.65
CA ALA A 93 26.51 50.53 -3.15
C ALA A 93 26.49 50.45 -4.68
N TYR A 94 25.39 50.89 -5.31
CA TYR A 94 25.25 50.93 -6.76
C TYR A 94 26.15 52.02 -7.40
N LYS A 95 26.23 53.22 -6.81
CA LYS A 95 27.15 54.29 -7.24
C LYS A 95 28.60 53.86 -7.14
N THR A 96 28.98 53.20 -6.04
CA THR A 96 30.32 52.64 -5.87
C THR A 96 30.69 51.68 -7.01
N LEU A 97 29.74 50.84 -7.42
CA LEU A 97 29.94 49.94 -8.57
C LEU A 97 29.96 50.68 -9.92
N LEU A 98 29.22 51.77 -10.06
CA LEU A 98 29.12 52.55 -11.30
C LEU A 98 30.34 53.45 -11.53
N GLU A 99 30.95 53.97 -10.45
CA GLU A 99 32.16 54.79 -10.45
C GLU A 99 33.45 53.94 -10.53
N THR A 100 33.34 52.62 -10.49
CA THR A 100 34.48 51.70 -10.65
C THR A 100 35.02 51.77 -12.07
N ASP A 101 36.33 51.94 -12.23
CA ASP A 101 36.98 51.90 -13.53
C ASP A 101 37.00 50.47 -14.09
N THR A 102 36.25 50.24 -15.18
CA THR A 102 36.07 48.94 -15.84
C THR A 102 37.01 48.72 -17.04
N THR A 103 37.95 49.64 -17.29
CA THR A 103 38.89 49.55 -18.43
C THR A 103 39.76 48.28 -18.41
N SER A 104 40.02 47.71 -17.23
CA SER A 104 40.71 46.42 -17.10
C SER A 104 40.23 45.61 -15.88
N LEU A 105 40.45 44.29 -15.89
CA LEU A 105 40.17 43.45 -14.70
C LEU A 105 41.06 43.80 -13.49
N VAL A 106 42.17 44.50 -13.72
CA VAL A 106 43.11 44.95 -12.68
C VAL A 106 42.57 46.19 -11.97
N SER A 107 42.02 47.16 -12.71
CA SER A 107 41.40 48.36 -12.14
C SER A 107 40.16 48.05 -11.29
N ILE A 108 39.34 47.08 -11.73
CA ILE A 108 38.21 46.57 -10.94
C ILE A 108 38.70 45.93 -9.63
N ARG A 109 39.80 45.16 -9.68
CA ARG A 109 40.41 44.58 -8.48
C ARG A 109 40.89 45.65 -7.51
N GLU A 110 41.63 46.65 -7.99
CA GLU A 110 42.20 47.71 -7.15
C GLU A 110 41.12 48.53 -6.42
N THR A 111 39.92 48.61 -6.98
CA THR A 111 38.78 49.30 -6.35
C THR A 111 38.21 48.52 -5.16
N PHE A 112 38.33 47.19 -5.14
CA PHE A 112 37.66 46.31 -4.17
C PHE A 112 38.60 45.48 -3.29
N ALA A 113 39.88 45.36 -3.64
CA ALA A 113 40.92 44.71 -2.86
C ALA A 113 42.02 45.71 -2.49
N THR A 114 42.56 45.59 -1.28
CA THR A 114 43.73 46.36 -0.83
C THR A 114 44.99 45.84 -1.51
N THR A 115 46.07 46.65 -1.46
CA THR A 115 47.39 46.30 -2.00
C THR A 115 47.95 44.99 -1.44
N ASP A 116 47.50 44.60 -0.24
CA ASP A 116 47.89 43.37 0.47
C ASP A 116 47.02 42.14 0.11
N GLY A 117 45.98 42.32 -0.71
CA GLY A 117 45.08 41.26 -1.15
C GLY A 117 43.85 41.03 -0.27
N ASP A 118 43.68 41.83 0.78
CA ASP A 118 42.50 41.80 1.65
C ASP A 118 41.31 42.54 1.02
N PHE A 119 40.10 42.10 1.35
CA PHE A 119 38.89 42.75 0.84
C PHE A 119 38.65 44.08 1.55
N THR A 120 38.38 45.12 0.75
CA THR A 120 38.05 46.45 1.28
C THR A 120 36.70 46.46 2.02
N SER A 121 36.49 47.48 2.85
CA SER A 121 35.18 47.76 3.45
C SER A 121 34.08 47.94 2.39
N ARG A 122 34.43 48.48 1.21
CA ARG A 122 33.55 48.62 0.04
C ARG A 122 33.09 47.26 -0.49
N PHE A 123 34.02 46.32 -0.70
CA PHE A 123 33.69 44.95 -1.11
C PHE A 123 32.78 44.25 -0.11
N THR A 124 33.09 44.40 1.19
CA THR A 124 32.33 43.77 2.28
C THR A 124 30.90 44.32 2.34
N SER A 125 30.73 45.64 2.19
CA SER A 125 29.42 46.30 2.23
C SER A 125 28.55 45.91 1.05
N VAL A 126 29.09 45.96 -0.17
CA VAL A 126 28.40 45.55 -1.40
C VAL A 126 28.02 44.05 -1.34
N SER A 127 28.91 43.20 -0.83
CA SER A 127 28.67 41.76 -0.70
C SER A 127 27.60 41.42 0.34
N ARG A 128 27.62 42.08 1.51
CA ARG A 128 26.59 41.90 2.56
C ARG A 128 25.20 42.25 2.03
N PHE A 129 25.11 43.36 1.30
CA PHE A 129 23.86 43.80 0.69
C PHE A 129 23.36 42.82 -0.38
N ALA A 130 24.27 42.35 -1.24
CA ALA A 130 23.95 41.31 -2.21
C ALA A 130 23.42 40.04 -1.51
N ILE A 131 24.08 39.54 -0.47
CA ILE A 131 23.67 38.31 0.24
C ILE A 131 22.28 38.45 0.86
N ALA A 132 22.00 39.57 1.54
CA ALA A 132 20.72 39.78 2.23
C ALA A 132 19.52 39.74 1.27
N THR A 133 19.69 40.21 0.03
CA THR A 133 18.62 40.17 -0.99
C THR A 133 18.31 38.76 -1.50
N TYR A 134 19.29 37.85 -1.53
CA TYR A 134 19.10 36.48 -2.02
C TYR A 134 18.85 35.45 -0.92
N PHE A 135 19.02 35.81 0.35
CA PHE A 135 18.84 34.90 1.47
C PHE A 135 17.48 34.17 1.47
N PRO A 136 16.32 34.82 1.19
CA PRO A 136 15.04 34.11 1.12
C PRO A 136 14.98 33.04 0.01
N ILE A 137 15.63 33.29 -1.12
CA ILE A 137 15.71 32.34 -2.25
C ILE A 137 16.61 31.16 -1.86
N TYR A 138 17.79 31.42 -1.30
CA TYR A 138 18.68 30.38 -0.80
C TYR A 138 18.02 29.54 0.31
N LEU A 139 17.30 30.19 1.23
CA LEU A 139 16.56 29.53 2.30
C LEU A 139 15.42 28.65 1.74
N TYR A 140 14.66 29.14 0.75
CA TYR A 140 13.63 28.35 0.09
C TYR A 140 14.22 27.10 -0.59
N PHE A 141 15.29 27.26 -1.38
CA PHE A 141 15.95 26.15 -2.06
C PHE A 141 16.60 25.19 -1.05
N SER A 142 17.22 25.68 0.02
CA SER A 142 17.82 24.85 1.07
C SER A 142 16.76 24.06 1.82
N ILE A 143 15.62 24.66 2.19
CA ILE A 143 14.48 23.96 2.79
C ILE A 143 13.95 22.89 1.84
N ARG A 144 13.78 23.20 0.55
CA ARG A 144 13.25 22.24 -0.43
C ARG A 144 14.22 21.08 -0.69
N LEU A 145 15.52 21.38 -0.78
CA LEU A 145 16.58 20.38 -0.94
C LEU A 145 16.66 19.49 0.31
N THR A 146 16.63 20.09 1.50
CA THR A 146 16.63 19.37 2.78
C THR A 146 15.39 18.50 2.90
N TYR A 147 14.20 19.01 2.56
CA TYR A 147 12.98 18.22 2.50
C TYR A 147 13.13 17.02 1.54
N LYS A 148 13.68 17.23 0.34
CA LYS A 148 13.90 16.15 -0.63
C LYS A 148 14.91 15.11 -0.12
N LEU A 149 16.00 15.53 0.51
CA LEU A 149 17.03 14.65 1.08
C LEU A 149 16.51 13.86 2.29
N LEU A 150 15.72 14.50 3.15
CA LEU A 150 15.09 13.86 4.32
C LEU A 150 13.89 12.97 3.95
N THR A 151 13.28 13.17 2.78
CA THR A 151 12.17 12.35 2.27
C THR A 151 12.62 11.23 1.33
N VAL A 152 13.93 11.07 1.09
CA VAL A 152 14.45 9.87 0.43
C VAL A 152 14.06 8.66 1.28
N LYS A 153 13.20 7.81 0.71
CA LYS A 153 12.75 6.59 1.37
C LYS A 153 13.88 5.58 1.34
N TYR A 154 14.53 5.37 2.48
CA TYR A 154 15.45 4.25 2.68
C TYR A 154 14.63 2.97 2.87
N TYR A 155 15.01 1.89 2.19
CA TYR A 155 14.35 0.57 2.31
C TYR A 155 14.96 -0.27 3.45
N ASP A 156 15.21 0.37 4.59
CA ASP A 156 15.93 -0.23 5.73
C ASP A 156 14.97 -0.70 6.83
N ASN A 157 13.66 -0.66 6.58
CA ASN A 157 12.66 -1.05 7.57
C ASN A 157 12.65 -2.57 7.72
N VAL A 158 13.00 -3.06 8.91
CA VAL A 158 12.80 -4.45 9.31
C VAL A 158 11.31 -4.62 9.61
N PHE A 159 10.61 -5.39 8.79
CA PHE A 159 9.19 -5.68 8.99
C PHE A 159 9.00 -6.97 9.77
N THR A 160 8.04 -6.97 10.69
CA THR A 160 7.41 -8.21 11.15
C THR A 160 6.49 -8.78 10.07
N LEU A 161 6.16 -10.07 10.13
CA LEU A 161 5.25 -10.70 9.16
C LEU A 161 3.91 -9.97 9.06
N ASP A 162 3.33 -9.58 10.20
CA ASP A 162 2.06 -8.86 10.26
C ASP A 162 2.17 -7.45 9.63
N GLU A 163 3.24 -6.71 9.94
CA GLU A 163 3.46 -5.37 9.37
C GLU A 163 3.69 -5.43 7.85
N PHE A 164 4.43 -6.44 7.38
CA PHE A 164 4.62 -6.68 5.96
C PHE A 164 3.29 -7.00 5.28
N ALA A 165 2.52 -7.94 5.82
CA ALA A 165 1.21 -8.31 5.29
C ALA A 165 0.24 -7.12 5.24
N HIS A 166 0.19 -6.30 6.31
CA HIS A 166 -0.62 -5.09 6.37
C HIS A 166 -0.20 -4.04 5.33
N THR A 167 1.10 -3.88 5.09
CA THR A 167 1.63 -2.93 4.11
C THR A 167 1.32 -3.39 2.69
N MET A 168 1.51 -4.68 2.41
CA MET A 168 1.24 -5.26 1.10
C MET A 168 -0.25 -5.33 0.76
N ALA A 169 -1.12 -5.54 1.74
CA ALA A 169 -2.57 -5.62 1.51
C ALA A 169 -3.20 -4.34 0.94
N GLU A 170 -2.53 -3.18 1.06
CA GLU A 170 -2.98 -1.96 0.40
C GLU A 170 -2.73 -1.99 -1.12
N GLY A 171 -1.69 -2.70 -1.58
CA GLY A 171 -1.39 -2.94 -3.00
C GLY A 171 -2.05 -4.19 -3.57
N PHE A 172 -2.46 -5.14 -2.71
CA PHE A 172 -3.17 -6.38 -3.06
C PHE A 172 -4.47 -6.49 -2.26
N PRO A 173 -5.54 -5.80 -2.70
CA PRO A 173 -6.79 -5.69 -1.93
C PRO A 173 -7.50 -7.02 -1.66
N GLU A 174 -7.19 -8.07 -2.42
CA GLU A 174 -7.68 -9.44 -2.20
C GLU A 174 -7.31 -10.00 -0.82
N LEU A 175 -6.25 -9.46 -0.21
CA LEU A 175 -5.78 -9.86 1.12
C LEU A 175 -6.53 -9.15 2.25
N LEU A 176 -7.16 -8.00 1.99
CA LEU A 176 -7.86 -7.18 3.00
C LEU A 176 -8.98 -7.91 3.77
N PRO A 177 -9.74 -8.85 3.17
CA PRO A 177 -10.72 -9.65 3.91
C PRO A 177 -10.13 -10.57 4.98
N VAL A 178 -8.82 -10.84 4.96
CA VAL A 178 -8.17 -11.86 5.81
C VAL A 178 -7.11 -11.27 6.72
N VAL A 179 -6.24 -10.42 6.17
CA VAL A 179 -4.99 -9.99 6.81
C VAL A 179 -5.20 -9.32 8.17
N TYR A 180 -6.28 -8.53 8.34
CA TYR A 180 -6.57 -7.86 9.61
C TYR A 180 -7.32 -8.73 10.63
N ASP A 181 -7.96 -9.81 10.18
CA ASP A 181 -8.64 -10.77 11.05
C ASP A 181 -7.63 -11.73 11.70
N ASN A 182 -6.62 -12.11 10.91
CA ASN A 182 -5.57 -13.09 11.23
C ASN A 182 -6.16 -14.46 11.62
N PRO A 183 -6.31 -15.38 10.63
CA PRO A 183 -6.86 -16.73 10.86
C PRO A 183 -6.13 -17.56 11.92
N LEU A 184 -4.86 -17.28 12.23
CA LEU A 184 -4.07 -18.02 13.21
C LEU A 184 -4.59 -17.90 14.66
N LYS A 185 -5.51 -16.96 14.90
CA LYS A 185 -6.12 -16.74 16.22
C LYS A 185 -7.33 -17.64 16.49
N TYR A 186 -7.82 -18.33 15.46
CA TYR A 186 -9.02 -19.15 15.55
C TYR A 186 -8.65 -20.63 15.67
N ASP A 187 -9.53 -21.40 16.30
CA ASP A 187 -9.46 -22.86 16.23
C ASP A 187 -9.65 -23.32 14.77
N LEU A 188 -9.03 -24.44 14.41
CA LEU A 188 -9.12 -25.04 13.09
C LEU A 188 -10.52 -25.60 12.81
N ASP A 189 -11.24 -26.05 13.83
CA ASP A 189 -12.55 -26.69 13.69
C ASP A 189 -13.72 -25.71 13.93
N GLU A 190 -13.46 -24.54 14.51
CA GLU A 190 -14.51 -23.58 14.93
C GLU A 190 -14.44 -22.22 14.22
N GLY A 191 -15.55 -21.48 14.26
CA GLY A 191 -15.65 -20.13 13.70
C GLY A 191 -15.72 -20.08 12.18
N HIS A 192 -15.61 -18.86 11.62
CA HIS A 192 -15.79 -18.62 10.18
C HIS A 192 -14.59 -19.05 9.34
N TRP A 193 -13.39 -19.14 9.93
CA TRP A 193 -12.18 -19.62 9.26
C TRP A 193 -11.98 -21.13 9.35
N ARG A 194 -12.87 -21.88 10.01
CA ARG A 194 -12.72 -23.33 10.19
C ARG A 194 -12.39 -24.06 8.89
N MET A 195 -11.49 -25.03 8.98
CA MET A 195 -11.13 -25.92 7.89
C MET A 195 -12.33 -26.77 7.45
N SER A 196 -12.23 -27.40 6.28
CA SER A 196 -13.18 -28.43 5.91
C SER A 196 -13.05 -29.55 6.94
N PRO A 197 -14.16 -30.02 7.53
CA PRO A 197 -14.10 -31.09 8.53
C PRO A 197 -13.53 -32.36 7.90
N LYS A 198 -12.96 -33.21 8.76
CA LYS A 198 -12.58 -34.57 8.38
C LYS A 198 -13.83 -35.36 8.00
N ILE A 199 -13.69 -36.27 7.03
CA ILE A 199 -14.81 -37.01 6.44
C ILE A 199 -15.65 -37.74 7.50
N TYR A 200 -15.03 -38.54 8.37
CA TYR A 200 -15.73 -39.28 9.42
C TYR A 200 -16.48 -38.36 10.40
N LYS A 201 -15.83 -37.29 10.88
CA LYS A 201 -16.46 -36.32 11.80
C LYS A 201 -17.68 -35.67 11.14
N TYR A 202 -17.55 -35.21 9.91
CA TYR A 202 -18.65 -34.60 9.18
C TYR A 202 -19.83 -35.55 8.95
N LEU A 203 -19.55 -36.80 8.57
CA LEU A 203 -20.59 -37.80 8.35
C LEU A 203 -21.28 -38.20 9.66
N LYS A 204 -20.53 -38.32 10.76
CA LYS A 204 -21.08 -38.55 12.10
C LYS A 204 -21.98 -37.40 12.55
N ASP A 205 -21.54 -36.16 12.35
CA ASP A 205 -22.31 -34.96 12.71
C ASP A 205 -23.60 -34.78 11.88
N ASN A 206 -23.74 -35.49 10.76
CA ASN A 206 -24.94 -35.49 9.90
C ASN A 206 -25.66 -36.86 9.87
N ASP A 207 -25.46 -37.70 10.89
CA ASP A 207 -26.16 -38.99 11.04
C ASP A 207 -26.04 -39.94 9.82
N CYS A 208 -24.91 -39.85 9.10
CA CYS A 208 -24.60 -40.68 7.94
C CYS A 208 -23.85 -41.96 8.30
N ILE A 209 -23.56 -42.19 9.59
CA ILE A 209 -22.79 -43.33 10.07
C ILE A 209 -23.62 -44.16 11.03
N THR A 210 -23.63 -45.48 10.82
CA THR A 210 -24.15 -46.47 11.75
C THR A 210 -23.01 -47.27 12.35
N GLU A 211 -22.83 -47.17 13.67
CA GLU A 211 -21.84 -47.92 14.45
C GLU A 211 -22.46 -49.21 14.99
N PHE A 212 -21.74 -50.33 14.88
CA PHE A 212 -22.20 -51.63 15.36
C PHE A 212 -21.01 -52.49 15.83
N ILE A 213 -21.30 -53.57 16.54
CA ILE A 213 -20.29 -54.52 17.02
C ILE A 213 -20.47 -55.82 16.24
N ASP A 214 -19.40 -56.27 15.59
CA ASP A 214 -19.35 -57.57 14.91
C ASP A 214 -18.10 -58.33 15.36
N ASP A 215 -18.27 -59.58 15.78
CA ASP A 215 -17.21 -60.43 16.35
C ASP A 215 -16.34 -59.73 17.43
N GLY A 216 -16.97 -58.93 18.29
CA GLY A 216 -16.30 -58.18 19.36
C GLY A 216 -15.47 -56.97 18.89
N LYS A 217 -15.51 -56.61 17.60
CA LYS A 217 -14.87 -55.41 17.04
C LYS A 217 -15.91 -54.31 16.82
N GLU A 218 -15.58 -53.09 17.22
CA GLU A 218 -16.37 -51.90 16.93
C GLU A 218 -16.15 -51.49 15.47
N LEU A 219 -17.17 -51.70 14.65
CA LEU A 219 -17.18 -51.37 13.23
C LEU A 219 -18.19 -50.27 12.94
N PHE A 220 -18.05 -49.61 11.80
CA PHE A 220 -19.05 -48.67 11.32
C PHE A 220 -19.28 -48.82 9.82
N ARG A 221 -20.49 -48.47 9.38
CA ARG A 221 -20.92 -48.46 7.98
C ARG A 221 -21.61 -47.14 7.67
N LEU A 222 -21.55 -46.75 6.39
CA LEU A 222 -22.26 -45.60 5.86
C LEU A 222 -23.76 -45.92 5.70
N ASN A 223 -24.63 -44.98 6.05
CA ASN A 223 -26.03 -45.04 5.67
C ASN A 223 -26.21 -44.33 4.32
N GLU A 224 -26.46 -45.12 3.28
CA GLU A 224 -26.57 -44.64 1.90
C GLU A 224 -27.74 -43.67 1.69
N GLU A 225 -28.87 -43.92 2.34
CA GLU A 225 -30.07 -43.08 2.18
C GLU A 225 -29.85 -41.70 2.80
N THR A 226 -29.35 -41.64 4.05
CA THR A 226 -29.09 -40.37 4.72
C THR A 226 -27.96 -39.60 4.05
N LEU A 227 -26.91 -40.28 3.58
CA LEU A 227 -25.87 -39.64 2.80
C LEU A 227 -26.42 -39.08 1.49
N SER A 228 -27.19 -39.86 0.73
CA SER A 228 -27.77 -39.40 -0.54
C SER A 228 -28.61 -38.14 -0.35
N ASN A 229 -29.45 -38.11 0.70
CA ASN A 229 -30.23 -36.92 1.06
C ASN A 229 -29.32 -35.73 1.40
N LEU A 230 -28.27 -35.92 2.21
CA LEU A 230 -27.29 -34.87 2.52
C LEU A 230 -26.60 -34.34 1.25
N LEU A 231 -26.25 -35.21 0.31
CA LEU A 231 -25.61 -34.81 -0.95
C LEU A 231 -26.57 -34.05 -1.86
N VAL A 232 -27.85 -34.41 -1.87
CA VAL A 232 -28.90 -33.66 -2.56
C VAL A 232 -29.04 -32.26 -1.96
N ASP A 233 -29.00 -32.13 -0.63
CA ASP A 233 -29.08 -30.83 0.04
C ASP A 233 -27.87 -29.94 -0.30
N GLN A 234 -26.67 -30.52 -0.42
CA GLN A 234 -25.47 -29.79 -0.83
C GLN A 234 -25.55 -29.20 -2.25
N LEU A 235 -26.36 -29.78 -3.13
CA LEU A 235 -26.51 -29.34 -4.52
C LEU A 235 -27.14 -27.95 -4.63
N GLY A 236 -28.07 -27.64 -3.72
CA GLY A 236 -28.76 -26.36 -3.62
C GLY A 236 -29.90 -26.20 -4.65
N GLU A 237 -30.23 -24.94 -4.94
CA GLU A 237 -31.41 -24.60 -5.73
C GLU A 237 -31.19 -24.75 -7.25
N LYS A 238 -32.28 -25.05 -7.95
CA LYS A 238 -32.32 -25.09 -9.42
C LYS A 238 -32.09 -23.71 -10.03
N TRP A 239 -31.51 -23.69 -11.22
CA TRP A 239 -31.30 -22.47 -11.98
C TRP A 239 -32.63 -21.91 -12.51
N ASP A 240 -32.93 -20.67 -12.13
CA ASP A 240 -34.13 -19.91 -12.52
C ASP A 240 -33.77 -18.60 -13.24
N GLY A 241 -32.48 -18.36 -13.52
CA GLY A 241 -31.98 -17.17 -14.20
C GLY A 241 -31.09 -16.30 -13.31
N PHE A 242 -30.51 -15.25 -13.89
CA PHE A 242 -29.59 -14.36 -13.16
C PHE A 242 -30.29 -13.51 -12.09
N ASP A 243 -31.60 -13.27 -12.22
CA ASP A 243 -32.37 -12.46 -11.28
C ASP A 243 -32.73 -13.24 -10.00
N GLY A 244 -32.82 -14.58 -10.08
CA GLY A 244 -33.04 -15.46 -8.92
C GLY A 244 -31.77 -15.82 -8.16
N LEU A 245 -30.59 -15.32 -8.57
CA LEU A 245 -29.34 -15.56 -7.87
C LEU A 245 -29.23 -14.75 -6.57
N ASP A 246 -28.82 -15.42 -5.51
CA ASP A 246 -28.38 -14.78 -4.28
C ASP A 246 -27.22 -13.81 -4.52
N LYS A 247 -27.06 -12.84 -3.62
CA LYS A 247 -26.04 -11.80 -3.74
C LYS A 247 -24.64 -12.36 -4.02
N ASN A 248 -24.24 -13.44 -3.35
CA ASN A 248 -22.90 -14.01 -3.50
C ASN A 248 -22.75 -14.76 -4.84
N TYR A 249 -23.72 -15.59 -5.21
CA TYR A 249 -23.77 -16.26 -6.52
C TYR A 249 -23.76 -15.25 -7.67
N ARG A 250 -24.55 -14.19 -7.55
CA ARG A 250 -24.61 -13.07 -8.48
C ARG A 250 -23.27 -12.35 -8.61
N THR A 251 -22.57 -12.15 -7.50
CA THR A 251 -21.24 -11.51 -7.49
C THR A 251 -20.22 -12.39 -8.22
N ILE A 252 -20.23 -13.69 -7.98
CA ILE A 252 -19.30 -14.63 -8.64
C ILE A 252 -19.61 -14.79 -10.12
N ALA A 253 -20.89 -14.82 -10.51
CA ALA A 253 -21.29 -14.73 -11.91
C ALA A 253 -20.68 -13.48 -12.57
N ALA A 254 -20.84 -12.31 -11.94
CA ALA A 254 -20.33 -11.05 -12.46
C ALA A 254 -18.80 -10.98 -12.55
N ILE A 255 -18.07 -11.73 -11.72
CA ILE A 255 -16.61 -11.88 -11.81
C ILE A 255 -16.25 -12.69 -13.06
N ALA A 256 -16.95 -13.79 -13.33
CA ALA A 256 -16.63 -14.72 -14.42
C ALA A 256 -17.09 -14.22 -15.80
N LEU A 257 -18.28 -13.62 -15.89
CA LEU A 257 -18.95 -13.26 -17.16
C LEU A 257 -18.08 -12.45 -18.15
N PRO A 258 -17.34 -11.40 -17.75
CA PRO A 258 -16.49 -10.65 -18.68
C PRO A 258 -15.44 -11.54 -19.36
N MET A 259 -14.82 -12.44 -18.60
CA MET A 259 -13.79 -13.36 -19.10
C MET A 259 -14.37 -14.47 -19.98
N VAL A 260 -15.60 -14.92 -19.71
CA VAL A 260 -16.30 -15.89 -20.57
C VAL A 260 -16.48 -15.33 -21.98
N ASN A 261 -16.87 -14.05 -22.10
CA ASN A 261 -17.06 -13.37 -23.39
C ASN A 261 -15.74 -13.23 -24.17
N SER A 262 -14.75 -12.56 -23.57
CA SER A 262 -13.45 -12.35 -24.18
C SER A 262 -12.40 -12.34 -23.10
N PRO A 263 -11.50 -13.34 -23.04
CA PRO A 263 -10.55 -13.41 -21.93
C PRO A 263 -9.60 -12.22 -21.86
N ALA A 264 -9.07 -11.77 -22.99
CA ALA A 264 -8.13 -10.64 -23.05
C ALA A 264 -8.78 -9.31 -22.62
N LYS A 265 -10.02 -9.04 -23.07
CA LYS A 265 -10.74 -7.79 -22.77
C LYS A 265 -11.45 -7.83 -21.41
N GLY A 266 -11.92 -9.01 -21.00
CA GLY A 266 -12.66 -9.21 -19.76
C GLY A 266 -11.78 -9.20 -18.52
N LYS A 267 -10.49 -9.52 -18.66
CA LYS A 267 -9.50 -9.57 -17.57
C LYS A 267 -9.48 -8.29 -16.73
N GLU A 268 -9.41 -7.13 -17.38
CA GLU A 268 -9.38 -5.83 -16.69
C GLU A 268 -10.66 -5.60 -15.88
N ALA A 269 -11.83 -5.77 -16.50
CA ALA A 269 -13.12 -5.61 -15.83
C ALA A 269 -13.27 -6.54 -14.62
N THR A 270 -12.86 -7.80 -14.76
CA THR A 270 -12.87 -8.79 -13.68
C THR A 270 -11.96 -8.38 -12.53
N TYR A 271 -10.72 -7.97 -12.79
CA TYR A 271 -9.81 -7.55 -11.71
C TYR A 271 -10.25 -6.25 -11.04
N THR A 272 -10.78 -5.27 -11.78
CA THR A 272 -11.33 -4.06 -11.16
C THR A 272 -12.47 -4.40 -10.20
N LEU A 273 -13.31 -5.40 -10.54
CA LEU A 273 -14.37 -5.86 -9.64
C LEU A 273 -13.79 -6.58 -8.42
N ILE A 274 -12.81 -7.47 -8.60
CA ILE A 274 -12.13 -8.17 -7.50
C ILE A 274 -11.47 -7.18 -6.54
N GLU A 275 -10.79 -6.16 -7.07
CA GLU A 275 -10.17 -5.08 -6.29
C GLU A 275 -11.23 -4.32 -5.47
N ALA A 276 -12.33 -3.95 -6.12
CA ALA A 276 -13.43 -3.27 -5.45
C ALA A 276 -14.06 -4.13 -4.33
N LEU A 277 -14.17 -5.44 -4.55
CA LEU A 277 -14.65 -6.39 -3.54
C LEU A 277 -13.65 -6.52 -2.38
N GLY A 278 -12.35 -6.55 -2.65
CA GLY A 278 -11.30 -6.54 -1.63
C GLY A 278 -11.43 -5.36 -0.66
N TYR A 279 -11.64 -4.15 -1.20
CA TYR A 279 -11.90 -2.97 -0.37
C TYR A 279 -13.29 -3.00 0.29
N ALA A 280 -14.33 -3.52 -0.37
CA ALA A 280 -15.69 -3.58 0.19
C ALA A 280 -15.80 -4.54 1.38
N TYR A 281 -15.09 -5.68 1.31
CA TYR A 281 -15.06 -6.73 2.33
C TYR A 281 -13.83 -6.70 3.23
N SER A 282 -13.04 -5.62 3.17
CA SER A 282 -11.91 -5.38 4.07
C SER A 282 -12.30 -5.61 5.54
N VAL A 283 -11.43 -6.24 6.33
CA VAL A 283 -11.58 -6.40 7.79
C VAL A 283 -10.78 -5.35 8.55
N LYS A 284 -10.15 -4.40 7.85
CA LYS A 284 -9.42 -3.29 8.48
C LYS A 284 -10.29 -2.55 9.50
N PRO A 285 -9.75 -2.16 10.67
CA PRO A 285 -10.51 -1.49 11.72
C PRO A 285 -11.22 -0.24 11.21
N THR A 286 -12.54 -0.20 11.41
CA THR A 286 -13.39 0.94 11.05
C THR A 286 -13.48 1.95 12.20
N PHE A 287 -14.25 3.02 12.00
CA PHE A 287 -14.35 4.12 12.96
C PHE A 287 -14.76 3.65 14.37
N ILE A 288 -15.79 2.81 14.49
CA ILE A 288 -16.33 2.39 15.80
C ILE A 288 -15.30 1.60 16.62
N PRO A 289 -14.64 0.54 16.08
CA PRO A 289 -13.56 -0.15 16.79
C PRO A 289 -12.41 0.79 17.20
N CYS A 290 -11.98 1.67 16.29
CA CYS A 290 -10.91 2.63 16.59
C CYS A 290 -11.32 3.64 17.67
N LEU A 291 -12.56 4.12 17.65
CA LEU A 291 -13.10 5.03 18.64
C LEU A 291 -13.19 4.37 20.02
N LYS A 292 -13.71 3.14 20.10
CA LYS A 292 -13.75 2.37 21.36
C LYS A 292 -12.35 2.19 21.95
N LYS A 293 -11.38 1.86 21.10
CA LYS A 293 -9.97 1.74 21.49
C LYS A 293 -9.41 3.08 21.98
N GLY A 294 -9.64 4.17 21.24
CA GLY A 294 -9.23 5.52 21.60
C GLY A 294 -9.82 6.01 22.92
N ILE A 295 -11.12 5.80 23.16
CA ILE A 295 -11.79 6.14 24.43
C ILE A 295 -11.19 5.33 25.58
N LYS A 296 -10.94 4.03 25.40
CA LYS A 296 -10.29 3.18 26.42
C LYS A 296 -8.88 3.69 26.76
N THR A 297 -8.09 4.05 25.75
CA THR A 297 -6.74 4.61 25.96
C THR A 297 -6.83 6.00 26.60
N PHE A 298 -7.82 6.82 26.27
CA PHE A 298 -8.06 8.12 26.89
C PHE A 298 -8.42 7.99 28.37
N LEU A 299 -9.43 7.18 28.71
CA LEU A 299 -9.84 6.91 30.10
C LEU A 299 -8.67 6.37 30.93
N PHE A 300 -7.91 5.42 30.38
CA PHE A 300 -6.72 4.89 31.04
C PHE A 300 -5.62 5.96 31.23
N SER A 301 -5.50 6.90 30.29
CA SER A 301 -4.54 8.01 30.38
C SER A 301 -4.96 9.04 31.44
N VAL A 302 -6.25 9.35 31.53
CA VAL A 302 -6.82 10.27 32.53
C VAL A 302 -6.73 9.68 33.93
N LEU A 303 -7.06 8.40 34.11
CA LEU A 303 -6.97 7.72 35.41
C LEU A 303 -5.53 7.58 35.92
N ASN A 304 -4.54 7.65 35.03
CA ASN A 304 -3.12 7.53 35.35
C ASN A 304 -2.35 8.86 35.17
N LEU A 305 -3.00 10.00 35.45
CA LEU A 305 -2.40 11.34 35.39
C LEU A 305 -1.06 11.44 36.15
N ASN A 306 -0.90 10.73 37.27
CA ASN A 306 0.35 10.68 38.04
C ASN A 306 1.53 10.01 37.27
N LEU A 307 1.24 9.13 36.30
CA LEU A 307 2.24 8.51 35.40
C LEU A 307 2.53 9.35 34.14
N TYR A 308 1.76 10.42 33.92
CA TYR A 308 2.00 11.42 32.87
C TYR A 308 3.09 12.43 33.23
N ALA A 309 3.75 12.26 34.39
CA ALA A 309 4.94 13.01 34.75
C ALA A 309 6.00 12.94 33.63
N PHE A 310 6.40 14.10 33.15
CA PHE A 310 7.40 14.27 32.09
C PHE A 310 8.70 13.55 32.47
N GLY A 311 9.13 12.59 31.65
CA GLY A 311 10.48 12.00 31.74
C GLY A 311 10.57 10.48 31.85
N THR A 312 9.52 9.78 32.29
CA THR A 312 9.58 8.31 32.45
C THR A 312 9.36 7.55 31.13
N THR A 313 10.04 6.39 30.95
CA THR A 313 9.87 5.50 29.79
C THR A 313 8.43 4.99 29.65
N LYS A 314 7.74 4.75 30.76
CA LYS A 314 6.31 4.36 30.79
C LYS A 314 5.40 5.50 30.29
N GLY A 315 5.64 6.75 30.72
CA GLY A 315 4.89 7.93 30.25
C GLY A 315 5.07 8.20 28.75
N LYS A 316 6.31 8.09 28.23
CA LYS A 316 6.58 8.21 26.78
C LYS A 316 5.82 7.16 25.96
N LYS A 317 5.81 5.89 26.41
CA LYS A 317 5.08 4.79 25.75
C LYS A 317 3.58 5.03 25.75
N LEU A 318 3.02 5.51 26.86
CA LEU A 318 1.60 5.82 26.99
C LEU A 318 1.17 6.96 26.06
N ARG A 319 1.95 8.06 26.02
CA ARG A 319 1.72 9.18 25.10
C ARG A 319 1.79 8.74 23.64
N LYS A 320 2.81 7.97 23.24
CA LYS A 320 2.92 7.42 21.87
C LYS A 320 1.70 6.58 21.51
N LYS A 321 1.23 5.73 22.44
CA LYS A 321 0.02 4.92 22.25
C LYS A 321 -1.23 5.78 22.10
N PHE A 322 -1.38 6.84 22.91
CA PHE A 322 -2.49 7.77 22.82
C PHE A 322 -2.57 8.47 21.46
N PHE A 323 -1.48 9.08 21.00
CA PHE A 323 -1.43 9.72 19.67
C PHE A 323 -1.62 8.70 18.54
N SER A 324 -1.10 7.49 18.68
CA SER A 324 -1.33 6.40 17.72
C SER A 324 -2.80 6.00 17.64
N ASP A 325 -3.50 5.90 18.77
CA ASP A 325 -4.92 5.53 18.79
C ASP A 325 -5.80 6.67 18.26
N LEU A 326 -5.45 7.94 18.52
CA LEU A 326 -6.10 9.11 17.89
C LEU A 326 -5.95 9.11 16.37
N ASN A 327 -4.73 8.88 15.86
CA ASN A 327 -4.51 8.70 14.42
C ASN A 327 -5.31 7.50 13.87
N GLY A 328 -5.43 6.44 14.67
CA GLY A 328 -6.27 5.28 14.37
C GLY A 328 -7.74 5.62 14.15
N ILE A 329 -8.29 6.62 14.87
CA ILE A 329 -9.68 7.08 14.67
C ILE A 329 -9.85 7.72 13.29
N ILE A 330 -8.91 8.59 12.89
CA ILE A 330 -8.92 9.25 11.57
C ILE A 330 -8.82 8.19 10.45
N ILE A 331 -7.91 7.22 10.61
CA ILE A 331 -7.76 6.10 9.66
C ILE A 331 -9.04 5.27 9.62
N GLY A 332 -9.63 4.95 10.78
CA GLY A 332 -10.88 4.19 10.86
C GLY A 332 -12.05 4.91 10.20
N TRP A 333 -12.11 6.25 10.28
CA TRP A 333 -13.12 7.04 9.56
C TRP A 333 -12.94 6.97 8.05
N LYS A 334 -11.70 7.15 7.56
CA LYS A 334 -11.36 6.98 6.14
C LYS A 334 -11.72 5.58 5.64
N GLU A 335 -11.42 4.55 6.42
CA GLU A 335 -11.75 3.16 6.09
C GLU A 335 -13.27 2.92 6.01
N THR A 336 -14.04 3.53 6.92
CA THR A 336 -15.51 3.41 6.93
C THR A 336 -16.11 4.00 5.66
N LEU A 337 -15.64 5.18 5.24
CA LEU A 337 -16.03 5.79 3.98
C LEU A 337 -15.58 4.97 2.77
N ARG A 338 -14.36 4.43 2.81
CA ARG A 338 -13.81 3.55 1.77
C ARG A 338 -14.70 2.33 1.56
N LYS A 339 -14.99 1.55 2.61
CA LYS A 339 -15.87 0.37 2.52
C LYS A 339 -17.24 0.72 1.95
N ARG A 340 -17.86 1.82 2.40
CA ARG A 340 -19.17 2.24 1.89
C ARG A 340 -19.13 2.64 0.41
N LYS A 341 -18.08 3.36 -0.01
CA LYS A 341 -17.85 3.74 -1.41
C LYS A 341 -17.71 2.49 -2.28
N TYR A 342 -16.81 1.58 -1.89
CA TYR A 342 -16.50 0.39 -2.69
C TYR A 342 -17.64 -0.63 -2.71
N ARG A 343 -18.43 -0.78 -1.64
CA ARG A 343 -19.64 -1.61 -1.66
C ARG A 343 -20.66 -1.13 -2.70
N ARG A 344 -20.90 0.19 -2.77
CA ARG A 344 -21.78 0.78 -3.79
C ARG A 344 -21.21 0.63 -5.20
N LEU A 345 -19.90 0.82 -5.34
CA LEU A 345 -19.19 0.68 -6.62
C LEU A 345 -19.27 -0.77 -7.11
N SER A 346 -18.95 -1.74 -6.26
CA SER A 346 -19.00 -3.17 -6.59
C SER A 346 -20.41 -3.61 -6.95
N ASP A 347 -21.44 -3.21 -6.18
CA ASP A 347 -22.83 -3.52 -6.49
C ASP A 347 -23.25 -2.96 -7.87
N LYS A 348 -22.80 -1.73 -8.22
CA LYS A 348 -23.03 -1.14 -9.54
C LYS A 348 -22.32 -1.91 -10.66
N MET A 349 -21.07 -2.34 -10.43
CA MET A 349 -20.29 -3.12 -11.39
C MET A 349 -20.89 -4.51 -11.61
N ILE A 350 -21.32 -5.19 -10.54
CA ILE A 350 -21.99 -6.49 -10.60
C ILE A 350 -23.22 -6.42 -11.52
N ASN A 351 -24.08 -5.43 -11.28
CA ASN A 351 -25.29 -5.23 -12.09
C ASN A 351 -24.96 -4.91 -13.56
N ARG A 352 -23.92 -4.11 -13.80
CA ARG A 352 -23.44 -3.80 -15.15
C ARG A 352 -22.94 -5.06 -15.86
N HIS A 353 -22.03 -5.82 -15.24
CA HIS A 353 -21.46 -7.03 -15.86
C HIS A 353 -22.55 -8.04 -16.21
N ILE A 354 -23.50 -8.27 -15.31
CA ILE A 354 -24.61 -9.19 -15.61
C ILE A 354 -25.44 -8.66 -16.78
N LYS A 355 -25.81 -7.38 -16.76
CA LYS A 355 -26.59 -6.78 -17.84
C LYS A 355 -25.90 -6.89 -19.19
N ASP A 356 -24.60 -6.62 -19.24
CA ASP A 356 -23.83 -6.52 -20.48
C ASP A 356 -23.47 -7.90 -21.06
N PHE A 357 -23.27 -8.91 -20.20
CA PHE A 357 -22.71 -10.20 -20.61
C PHE A 357 -23.67 -11.40 -20.50
N LYS A 358 -24.83 -11.29 -19.83
CA LYS A 358 -25.75 -12.43 -19.63
C LYS A 358 -26.25 -13.08 -20.93
N ASP A 359 -26.38 -12.28 -21.99
CA ASP A 359 -27.05 -12.68 -23.23
C ASP A 359 -26.13 -13.21 -24.33
N ILE A 360 -24.83 -13.33 -24.03
CA ILE A 360 -23.80 -13.69 -24.98
C ILE A 360 -23.91 -15.16 -25.39
N PRO A 361 -23.66 -15.52 -26.67
CA PRO A 361 -23.85 -16.88 -27.16
C PRO A 361 -23.16 -17.96 -26.31
N LYS A 362 -21.90 -17.73 -25.93
CA LYS A 362 -21.13 -18.66 -25.09
C LYS A 362 -21.71 -18.83 -23.68
N VAL A 363 -22.26 -17.76 -23.10
CA VAL A 363 -22.97 -17.84 -21.80
C VAL A 363 -24.24 -18.65 -21.97
N LYS A 364 -25.06 -18.35 -22.99
CA LYS A 364 -26.29 -19.11 -23.29
C LYS A 364 -26.03 -20.59 -23.55
N GLU A 365 -24.92 -20.93 -24.18
CA GLU A 365 -24.52 -22.32 -24.38
C GLU A 365 -24.22 -23.02 -23.05
N ILE A 366 -23.50 -22.36 -22.14
CA ILE A 366 -23.22 -22.88 -20.79
C ILE A 366 -24.53 -23.09 -20.02
N LEU A 367 -25.43 -22.10 -20.05
CA LEU A 367 -26.72 -22.19 -19.34
C LEU A 367 -27.59 -23.36 -19.80
N LYS A 368 -27.46 -23.80 -21.06
CA LYS A 368 -28.19 -24.95 -21.60
C LYS A 368 -27.67 -26.29 -21.10
N LYS A 369 -26.47 -26.35 -20.52
CA LYS A 369 -25.80 -27.60 -20.12
C LYS A 369 -25.91 -27.91 -18.62
N HIS A 370 -26.45 -26.99 -17.82
CA HIS A 370 -26.44 -27.08 -16.36
C HIS A 370 -27.80 -26.70 -15.75
N ALA A 371 -28.26 -27.46 -14.76
CA ALA A 371 -29.61 -27.33 -14.18
C ALA A 371 -29.65 -26.57 -12.85
N TYR A 372 -28.55 -26.49 -12.10
CA TYR A 372 -28.51 -25.90 -10.74
C TYR A 372 -27.70 -24.62 -10.66
N LYS A 373 -28.02 -23.72 -9.72
CA LYS A 373 -27.30 -22.44 -9.54
C LYS A 373 -25.80 -22.66 -9.35
N SER A 374 -25.45 -23.61 -8.48
CA SER A 374 -24.06 -24.03 -8.20
C SER A 374 -23.33 -24.53 -9.45
N THR A 375 -23.96 -25.39 -10.26
CA THR A 375 -23.40 -25.93 -11.52
C THR A 375 -23.22 -24.87 -12.60
N VAL A 376 -24.21 -23.99 -12.77
CA VAL A 376 -24.13 -22.88 -13.74
C VAL A 376 -22.98 -21.94 -13.38
N ILE A 377 -22.90 -21.50 -12.12
CA ILE A 377 -21.82 -20.61 -11.67
C ILE A 377 -20.45 -21.28 -11.86
N SER A 378 -20.37 -22.58 -11.56
CA SER A 378 -19.14 -23.36 -11.70
C SER A 378 -18.67 -23.46 -13.14
N ALA A 379 -19.59 -23.71 -14.08
CA ALA A 379 -19.28 -23.73 -15.50
C ALA A 379 -18.85 -22.36 -16.03
N LEU A 380 -19.44 -21.26 -15.53
CA LEU A 380 -19.00 -19.90 -15.86
C LEU A 380 -17.57 -19.63 -15.37
N ILE A 381 -17.24 -20.01 -14.14
CA ILE A 381 -15.89 -19.86 -13.57
C ILE A 381 -14.88 -20.71 -14.35
N GLU A 382 -15.21 -21.97 -14.63
CA GLU A 382 -14.32 -22.86 -15.37
C GLU A 382 -14.06 -22.32 -16.79
N SER A 383 -15.10 -21.87 -17.47
CA SER A 383 -15.00 -21.20 -18.78
C SER A 383 -14.18 -19.92 -18.74
N ALA A 384 -14.26 -19.14 -17.65
CA ALA A 384 -13.41 -17.97 -17.44
C ALA A 384 -11.93 -18.38 -17.24
N ARG A 385 -11.67 -19.46 -16.49
CA ARG A 385 -10.31 -19.97 -16.24
C ARG A 385 -9.62 -20.55 -17.47
N LEU A 386 -10.37 -21.06 -18.46
CA LEU A 386 -9.80 -21.47 -19.75
C LEU A 386 -9.13 -20.32 -20.51
N GLY A 387 -9.62 -19.09 -20.31
CA GLY A 387 -9.13 -17.91 -21.01
C GLY A 387 -8.06 -17.10 -20.27
N GLY A 388 -7.89 -17.31 -18.97
CA GLY A 388 -6.97 -16.54 -18.14
C GLY A 388 -6.97 -16.99 -16.68
N VAL A 389 -6.13 -16.37 -15.85
CA VAL A 389 -5.95 -16.78 -14.45
C VAL A 389 -7.01 -16.12 -13.55
N LEU A 390 -7.97 -16.90 -13.06
CA LEU A 390 -8.90 -16.50 -11.99
C LEU A 390 -8.59 -17.32 -10.72
N PRO A 391 -7.73 -16.81 -9.83
CA PRO A 391 -7.18 -17.58 -8.73
C PRO A 391 -8.14 -17.71 -7.55
N SER A 392 -7.91 -18.74 -6.73
CA SER A 392 -8.60 -18.99 -5.46
C SER A 392 -8.64 -17.78 -4.51
N CYS A 393 -7.55 -16.99 -4.45
CA CYS A 393 -7.46 -15.84 -3.55
C CYS A 393 -8.48 -14.74 -3.82
N SER A 394 -9.05 -14.66 -5.04
CA SER A 394 -10.11 -13.70 -5.38
C SER A 394 -11.44 -13.98 -4.67
N SER A 395 -11.57 -15.15 -4.04
CA SER A 395 -12.77 -15.60 -3.31
C SER A 395 -12.63 -15.50 -1.79
N LEU A 396 -11.54 -14.96 -1.23
CA LEU A 396 -11.30 -15.03 0.23
C LEU A 396 -12.42 -14.40 1.08
N TRP A 397 -13.08 -13.35 0.58
CA TRP A 397 -14.24 -12.74 1.24
C TRP A 397 -15.47 -13.67 1.30
N LEU A 398 -15.59 -14.65 0.39
CA LEU A 398 -16.66 -15.63 0.41
C LEU A 398 -16.58 -16.54 1.63
N LYS A 399 -15.39 -16.92 2.09
CA LYS A 399 -15.24 -17.86 3.20
C LYS A 399 -16.08 -17.50 4.44
N LYS A 400 -16.18 -16.19 4.72
CA LYS A 400 -16.97 -15.65 5.84
C LYS A 400 -18.44 -15.38 5.50
N THR A 401 -18.77 -15.16 4.22
CA THR A 401 -20.12 -14.73 3.79
C THR A 401 -20.96 -15.88 3.23
N ASP A 402 -20.34 -16.83 2.55
CA ASP A 402 -20.93 -18.05 2.01
C ASP A 402 -19.85 -19.12 1.89
N ARG A 403 -19.86 -20.00 2.90
CA ARG A 403 -18.88 -21.09 3.03
C ARG A 403 -19.04 -22.14 1.94
N ASN A 404 -20.28 -22.46 1.56
CA ASN A 404 -20.55 -23.47 0.54
C ASN A 404 -20.01 -22.97 -0.81
N LEU A 405 -20.40 -21.78 -1.23
CA LEU A 405 -19.91 -21.18 -2.49
C LEU A 405 -18.39 -20.98 -2.50
N PHE A 406 -17.77 -20.69 -1.34
CA PHE A 406 -16.31 -20.65 -1.23
C PHE A 406 -15.69 -22.02 -1.60
N TYR A 407 -16.18 -23.12 -1.04
CA TYR A 407 -15.64 -24.44 -1.39
C TYR A 407 -15.97 -24.84 -2.82
N ILE A 408 -17.18 -24.56 -3.32
CA ILE A 408 -17.52 -24.74 -4.73
C ILE A 408 -16.48 -24.04 -5.62
N PHE A 409 -16.23 -22.74 -5.40
CA PHE A 409 -15.28 -21.94 -6.19
C PHE A 409 -13.85 -22.52 -6.16
N ASN A 410 -13.42 -22.99 -5.00
CA ASN A 410 -12.09 -23.54 -4.80
C ASN A 410 -11.97 -25.00 -5.24
N ASN A 411 -13.09 -25.69 -5.48
CA ASN A 411 -13.09 -27.10 -5.86
C ASN A 411 -12.84 -27.26 -7.35
N LEU A 412 -13.25 -26.26 -8.12
CA LEU A 412 -13.05 -26.20 -9.55
C LEU A 412 -11.56 -26.32 -9.90
N GLY A 413 -11.23 -27.29 -10.76
CA GLY A 413 -9.86 -27.63 -11.15
C GLY A 413 -9.20 -28.71 -10.28
N ARG A 414 -9.87 -29.21 -9.24
CA ARG A 414 -9.43 -30.39 -8.48
C ARG A 414 -10.05 -31.66 -9.06
N HIS A 415 -9.44 -32.80 -8.74
CA HIS A 415 -10.02 -34.13 -9.02
C HIS A 415 -10.89 -34.64 -7.87
N VAL A 416 -10.52 -34.29 -6.63
CA VAL A 416 -11.19 -34.74 -5.40
C VAL A 416 -11.87 -33.57 -4.70
N SER A 417 -13.12 -33.79 -4.30
CA SER A 417 -13.96 -32.80 -3.62
C SER A 417 -13.67 -32.69 -2.12
N TRP A 418 -13.98 -31.53 -1.54
CA TRP A 418 -14.25 -31.47 -0.10
C TRP A 418 -15.60 -32.12 0.22
N ILE A 419 -15.70 -32.69 1.43
CA ILE A 419 -16.90 -33.40 1.89
C ILE A 419 -18.14 -32.49 1.98
N GLU A 420 -17.95 -31.20 2.26
CA GLU A 420 -19.03 -30.21 2.37
C GLU A 420 -19.71 -29.89 1.03
N VAL A 421 -19.11 -30.26 -0.10
CA VAL A 421 -19.61 -29.91 -1.45
C VAL A 421 -19.57 -31.09 -2.43
N VAL A 422 -19.46 -32.32 -1.93
CA VAL A 422 -19.32 -33.52 -2.77
C VAL A 422 -20.59 -33.80 -3.58
N GLY A 423 -21.78 -33.51 -3.03
CA GLY A 423 -23.04 -33.67 -3.74
C GLY A 423 -23.15 -32.76 -4.96
N PHE A 424 -22.80 -31.48 -4.80
CA PHE A 424 -22.63 -30.54 -5.90
C PHE A 424 -21.61 -31.05 -6.94
N TRP A 425 -20.45 -31.51 -6.47
CA TRP A 425 -19.35 -31.91 -7.35
C TRP A 425 -19.71 -33.12 -8.22
N SER A 426 -20.35 -34.13 -7.61
CA SER A 426 -20.84 -35.33 -8.30
C SER A 426 -21.81 -34.95 -9.43
N HIS A 427 -22.80 -34.10 -9.12
CA HIS A 427 -23.77 -33.65 -10.11
C HIS A 427 -23.12 -32.82 -11.23
N TYR A 428 -22.22 -31.90 -10.88
CA TYR A 428 -21.50 -31.06 -11.85
C TYR A 428 -20.66 -31.89 -12.84
N ILE A 429 -19.94 -32.91 -12.35
CA ILE A 429 -19.17 -33.82 -13.21
C ILE A 429 -20.10 -34.58 -14.17
N ASN A 430 -21.23 -35.07 -13.66
CA ASN A 430 -22.18 -35.82 -14.47
C ASN A 430 -22.77 -34.96 -15.61
N GLU A 431 -23.23 -33.75 -15.32
CA GLU A 431 -23.70 -32.81 -16.34
C GLU A 431 -22.60 -32.46 -17.35
N LYS A 432 -21.37 -32.25 -16.89
CA LYS A 432 -20.23 -31.94 -17.75
C LYS A 432 -19.86 -33.11 -18.68
N LYS A 433 -19.90 -34.35 -18.18
CA LYS A 433 -19.58 -35.56 -18.96
C LYS A 433 -20.63 -35.82 -20.04
N VAL A 434 -21.90 -35.59 -19.73
CA VAL A 434 -23.01 -35.80 -20.67
C VAL A 434 -23.21 -34.60 -21.61
N GLY A 435 -22.84 -33.40 -21.17
CA GLY A 435 -23.04 -32.17 -21.93
C GLY A 435 -24.50 -31.70 -21.95
N ALA A 436 -25.31 -32.15 -20.98
CA ALA A 436 -26.73 -31.83 -20.86
C ALA A 436 -27.11 -31.64 -19.38
N PRO A 437 -28.13 -30.81 -19.10
CA PRO A 437 -28.55 -30.51 -17.74
C PRO A 437 -29.37 -31.67 -17.17
N PHE A 438 -29.13 -32.01 -15.90
CA PHE A 438 -29.91 -33.02 -15.20
C PHE A 438 -30.93 -32.36 -14.27
N PRO A 439 -32.25 -32.44 -14.55
CA PRO A 439 -33.26 -31.79 -13.70
C PRO A 439 -33.47 -32.46 -12.35
N TYR A 440 -32.94 -33.67 -12.17
CA TYR A 440 -32.94 -34.44 -10.94
C TYR A 440 -31.50 -34.63 -10.45
N PRO A 441 -31.27 -34.68 -9.12
CA PRO A 441 -29.94 -34.85 -8.56
C PRO A 441 -29.24 -36.12 -9.07
N LYS A 442 -27.93 -36.02 -9.26
CA LYS A 442 -27.05 -37.11 -9.69
C LYS A 442 -25.86 -37.17 -8.75
N VAL A 443 -26.08 -37.80 -7.60
CA VAL A 443 -25.15 -37.79 -6.47
C VAL A 443 -24.46 -39.14 -6.24
N ASP A 444 -24.89 -40.19 -6.94
CA ASP A 444 -24.44 -41.58 -6.81
C ASP A 444 -22.91 -41.72 -6.78
N ASN A 445 -22.20 -41.15 -7.76
CA ASN A 445 -20.71 -41.15 -7.77
C ASN A 445 -20.08 -40.49 -6.53
N GLY A 446 -20.82 -39.60 -5.87
CA GLY A 446 -20.40 -38.93 -4.64
C GLY A 446 -20.54 -39.84 -3.42
N VAL A 447 -21.57 -40.70 -3.40
CA VAL A 447 -21.74 -41.76 -2.41
C VAL A 447 -20.61 -42.77 -2.54
N GLU A 448 -20.37 -43.27 -3.76
CA GLU A 448 -19.26 -44.17 -4.07
C GLU A 448 -17.91 -43.57 -3.65
N GLY A 449 -17.66 -42.31 -3.99
CA GLY A 449 -16.42 -41.62 -3.63
C GLY A 449 -16.24 -41.39 -2.12
N VAL A 450 -17.34 -41.30 -1.36
CA VAL A 450 -17.29 -41.23 0.11
C VAL A 450 -17.01 -42.61 0.72
N ASP A 451 -17.68 -43.65 0.22
CA ASP A 451 -17.45 -45.06 0.59
C ASP A 451 -15.99 -45.46 0.33
N ASP A 452 -15.46 -45.12 -0.85
CA ASP A 452 -14.06 -45.25 -1.26
C ASP A 452 -13.10 -44.62 -0.23
N ALA A 453 -13.39 -43.37 0.13
CA ALA A 453 -12.53 -42.60 1.01
C ALA A 453 -12.55 -43.15 2.44
N LEU A 454 -13.69 -43.65 2.92
CA LEU A 454 -13.80 -44.28 4.24
C LEU A 454 -13.06 -45.62 4.27
N HIS A 455 -13.28 -46.47 3.27
CA HIS A 455 -12.61 -47.77 3.16
C HIS A 455 -11.08 -47.62 3.10
N SER A 456 -10.59 -46.65 2.35
CA SER A 456 -9.15 -46.37 2.26
C SER A 456 -8.54 -45.78 3.53
N SER A 457 -9.35 -45.17 4.40
CA SER A 457 -8.87 -44.40 5.56
C SER A 457 -9.04 -45.13 6.91
N PHE A 458 -9.98 -46.07 7.02
CA PHE A 458 -10.38 -46.68 8.29
C PHE A 458 -10.45 -48.20 8.19
N TYR A 459 -9.67 -48.90 9.02
CA TYR A 459 -9.68 -50.36 9.08
C TYR A 459 -10.97 -50.96 9.66
N ASN A 460 -11.70 -50.18 10.46
CA ASN A 460 -12.95 -50.58 11.09
C ASN A 460 -14.19 -50.14 10.30
N TYR A 461 -14.00 -49.75 9.03
CA TYR A 461 -15.09 -49.42 8.12
C TYR A 461 -15.52 -50.64 7.31
N VAL A 462 -16.83 -50.88 7.23
CA VAL A 462 -17.42 -51.90 6.35
C VAL A 462 -18.01 -51.22 5.12
N PRO A 463 -17.47 -51.47 3.91
CA PRO A 463 -17.93 -50.82 2.68
C PRO A 463 -19.36 -51.22 2.31
N LEU A 464 -20.02 -50.38 1.51
CA LEU A 464 -21.39 -50.62 1.02
C LEU A 464 -21.46 -51.81 0.06
N GLU A 465 -20.48 -51.91 -0.83
CA GLU A 465 -20.32 -53.06 -1.74
C GLU A 465 -19.06 -53.84 -1.36
N GLU A 466 -19.12 -55.18 -1.47
CA GLU A 466 -17.91 -56.01 -1.38
C GLU A 466 -17.03 -55.71 -2.60
N ARG A 467 -15.76 -55.38 -2.34
CA ARG A 467 -14.81 -55.00 -3.38
C ARG A 467 -13.71 -56.05 -3.44
N ASP A 468 -13.43 -56.51 -4.66
CA ASP A 468 -12.41 -57.52 -4.98
C ASP A 468 -10.97 -56.99 -4.86
#